data_AF-A0A380L201-F1
#
_entry.id   AF-A0A380L201-F1
#
_cell.length_a   1.000
_cell.length_b   1.000
_cell.length_c   1.000
_cell.angle_alpha   90.00
_cell.angle_beta   90.00
_cell.angle_gamma   90.00
#
_symmetry.space_group_name_H-M   'P 1'
#
loop_
_entity.id
_entity.type
_entity.pdbx_description
1 polymer ?
#
loop_
_entity_poly.entity_id
_entity_poly.type
_entity_poly.pdbx_seq_one_letter_code
_entity_poly.pdbx_strand_id
1 'polypeptide(L)' 'MMDKSCVFCSQATPLLENELALAFFDQSPVSPGHLLIIPKVHRQDYFDCSKEELAAINDLTR' A
#
# COMPACT_ATOMS: atom_id res chain seq x y z
N MET A 1 5.03 0.18 -12.29
CA MET A 1 4.94 1.48 -13.02
C MET A 1 3.73 2.24 -12.51
N MET A 2 3.76 3.58 -12.39
CA MET A 2 2.59 4.33 -11.89
C MET A 2 1.47 4.32 -12.92
N ASP A 3 0.32 3.73 -12.58
CA ASP A 3 -0.85 3.66 -13.45
C ASP A 3 -1.89 4.71 -13.04
N LYS A 4 -2.17 5.66 -13.94
CA LYS A 4 -3.15 6.74 -13.69
C LYS A 4 -4.60 6.25 -13.60
N SER A 5 -4.89 5.05 -14.08
CA SER A 5 -6.21 4.43 -13.97
C SER A 5 -6.40 3.67 -12.65
N CYS A 6 -5.31 3.42 -11.90
CA CYS A 6 -5.35 2.72 -10.64
C CYS A 6 -5.70 3.69 -9.49
N VAL A 7 -6.83 3.43 -8.83
CA VAL A 7 -7.32 4.23 -7.68
C VAL A 7 -6.32 4.31 -6.53
N PHE A 8 -5.49 3.28 -6.36
CA PHE A 8 -4.44 3.24 -5.32
C PHE A 8 -3.20 4.06 -5.70
N CYS A 9 -2.84 4.12 -6.99
CA CYS A 9 -1.74 4.96 -7.46
C CYS A 9 -2.02 6.46 -7.32
N SER A 10 -3.30 6.84 -7.35
CA SER A 10 -3.74 8.23 -7.16
C SER A 10 -4.06 8.59 -5.70
N GLN A 11 -3.88 7.68 -4.74
CA GLN A 11 -4.22 7.95 -3.34
C GLN A 11 -3.36 9.07 -2.77
N ALA A 12 -4.02 9.97 -2.04
CA ALA A 12 -3.42 11.17 -1.49
C ALA A 12 -3.36 11.08 0.03
N THR A 13 -2.11 11.20 0.51
CA THR A 13 -1.71 11.29 1.91
C THR A 13 -1.70 9.96 2.67
N PRO A 14 -0.54 9.28 2.73
CA PRO A 14 -0.38 8.13 3.60
C PRO A 14 -0.42 8.54 5.07
N LEU A 15 -1.01 7.69 5.91
CA LEU A 15 -0.98 7.82 7.37
C LEU A 15 0.40 7.42 7.91
N LEU A 16 0.97 6.35 7.33
CA LEU A 16 2.30 5.83 7.63
C LEU A 16 2.96 5.48 6.30
N GLU A 17 4.27 5.69 6.20
CA GLU A 17 5.03 5.26 5.04
C GLU A 17 6.50 4.98 5.39
N ASN A 18 7.12 4.13 4.58
CA ASN A 18 8.57 3.99 4.50
C ASN A 18 9.03 4.17 3.04
N GLU A 19 10.24 3.74 2.71
CA GLU A 19 10.78 3.96 1.35
C GLU A 19 9.97 3.26 0.25
N LEU A 20 9.40 2.08 0.52
CA LEU A 20 8.79 1.24 -0.52
C LEU A 20 7.29 0.95 -0.30
N ALA A 21 6.77 1.20 0.90
CA ALA A 21 5.39 0.91 1.26
C ALA A 21 4.72 2.12 1.93
N LEU A 22 3.39 2.14 1.85
CA LEU A 22 2.55 3.14 2.50
C LEU A 22 1.29 2.50 3.06
N ALA A 23 0.70 3.15 4.05
CA ALA A 23 -0.52 2.73 4.69
C ALA A 23 -1.51 3.87 4.86
N PHE A 24 -2.80 3.59 4.66
CA PHE A 24 -3.90 4.55 4.75
C PHE A 24 -5.20 3.85 5.12
N PHE A 25 -6.19 4.61 5.59
CA PHE A 25 -7.51 4.06 5.90
C PHE A 25 -8.24 3.62 4.63
N ASP A 26 -8.87 2.46 4.72
CA ASP A 26 -9.79 2.02 3.68
C ASP A 26 -10.97 3.01 3.57
N GLN A 27 -11.32 3.38 2.34
CA GLN A 27 -12.48 4.24 2.07
C GLN A 27 -13.80 3.48 2.25
N SER A 28 -13.79 2.15 2.17
CA SER A 28 -14.96 1.29 2.38
C SER A 28 -14.67 0.23 3.45
N PRO A 29 -14.42 0.63 4.71
CA PRO A 29 -13.95 -0.26 5.74
C PRO A 29 -15.02 -1.26 6.17
N VAL A 30 -14.65 -2.54 6.31
CA VAL A 30 -15.53 -3.58 6.89
C VAL A 30 -15.69 -3.39 8.40
N SER A 31 -14.66 -2.86 9.06
CA SER A 31 -14.64 -2.58 10.50
C SER A 31 -13.97 -1.24 10.80
N PRO A 32 -14.34 -0.56 11.90
CA PRO A 32 -13.65 0.67 12.31
C PRO A 32 -12.14 0.47 12.43
N GLY A 33 -11.37 1.41 11.86
CA GLY A 33 -9.90 1.36 11.87
C GLY A 33 -9.29 0.45 10.80
N HIS A 34 -10.05 -0.04 9.82
CA HIS A 34 -9.49 -0.84 8.72
C HIS A 34 -8.46 -0.03 7.92
N LEU A 35 -7.24 -0.56 7.86
CA LEU A 35 -6.09 0.08 7.27
C LEU A 35 -5.55 -0.83 6.16
N LEU A 36 -5.23 -0.23 5.02
CA LEU A 36 -4.59 -0.91 3.89
C LEU A 36 -3.10 -0.57 3.89
N ILE A 37 -2.25 -1.58 3.66
CA ILE A 37 -0.82 -1.42 3.49
C ILE A 37 -0.46 -1.97 2.11
N ILE A 38 0.13 -1.13 1.26
CA ILE A 38 0.43 -1.46 -0.13
C ILE A 38 1.84 -0.96 -0.52
N PRO A 39 2.47 -1.54 -1.55
CA PRO A 39 3.69 -0.97 -2.11
C PRO A 39 3.40 0.38 -2.78
N LYS A 40 4.39 1.29 -2.75
CA LYS A 40 4.33 2.58 -3.45
C LYS A 40 4.31 2.42 -4.97
N VAL A 41 4.92 1.34 -5.47
CA VAL A 41 4.91 0.97 -6.88
C VAL A 41 3.72 0.06 -7.13
N HIS A 42 2.97 0.33 -8.21
CA HIS A 42 1.90 -0.56 -8.65
C HIS A 42 2.41 -1.97 -8.92
N ARG A 43 1.77 -2.95 -8.29
CA ARG A 43 1.91 -4.40 -8.50
C ARG A 43 0.51 -4.97 -8.70
N GLN A 44 0.34 -5.85 -9.68
CA GLN A 44 -0.97 -6.41 -10.01
C GLN A 44 -1.41 -7.41 -8.93
N ASP A 45 -0.46 -8.20 -8.44
CA ASP A 45 -0.69 -9.13 -7.34
C ASP A 45 0.54 -9.26 -6.43
N TYR A 46 0.42 -10.12 -5.42
CA TYR A 46 1.45 -10.37 -4.42
C TYR A 46 2.74 -10.95 -5.02
N PHE A 47 2.64 -11.78 -6.05
CA PHE A 47 3.79 -12.49 -6.64
C PHE A 47 4.64 -11.57 -7.51
N ASP A 48 4.05 -10.46 -7.98
CA ASP A 48 4.80 -9.41 -8.65
C ASP A 48 5.69 -8.59 -7.71
N CYS A 49 5.47 -8.62 -6.39
CA CYS A 49 6.26 -7.83 -5.44
C CYS A 49 7.69 -8.37 -5.30
N SER A 50 8.66 -7.46 -5.18
CA SER A 50 10.03 -7.82 -4.82
C SER A 50 10.14 -8.19 -3.33
N LYS A 51 11.22 -8.87 -2.94
CA LYS A 51 11.45 -9.24 -1.54
C LYS A 51 11.56 -8.01 -0.64
N GLU A 52 12.16 -6.94 -1.16
CA GLU A 52 12.36 -5.67 -0.48
C GLU A 52 11.01 -4.95 -0.26
N GLU A 53 10.12 -4.97 -1.26
CA GLU A 53 8.76 -4.41 -1.13
C GLU A 53 7.94 -5.19 -0.10
N LEU A 54 8.01 -6.53 -0.13
CA LEU A 54 7.33 -7.37 0.86
C LEU A 54 7.85 -7.13 2.28
N ALA A 55 9.17 -6.99 2.45
CA ALA A 55 9.76 -6.63 3.73
C ALA A 55 9.26 -5.27 4.22
N ALA A 56 9.27 -4.26 3.34
CA ALA A 56 8.79 -2.92 3.67
C ALA A 56 7.30 -2.88 4.03
N ILE A 57 6.44 -3.68 3.39
CA ILE A 57 5.03 -3.83 3.77
C ILE A 57 4.93 -4.42 5.19
N ASN A 58 5.67 -5.49 5.46
CA ASN A 58 5.65 -6.15 6.76
C ASN A 58 6.17 -5.26 7.90
N ASP A 59 7.15 -4.39 7.62
CA ASP A 59 7.68 -3.46 8.62
C ASP A 59 6.65 -2.45 9.12
N LEU A 60 5.62 -2.13 8.33
CA LEU A 60 4.51 -1.25 8.72
C LEU A 60 3.42 -1.95 9.55
N THR A 61 3.53 -3.26 9.80
CA THR A 61 2.56 -4.04 10.59
C THR A 61 2.94 -4.22 12.06
N ARG A 62 4.10 -3.69 12.47
CA ARG A 62 4.69 -3.85 13.80
C ARG A 62 4.51 -2.57 14.62
#